data_AF-K9PLT9-F1
#
_entry.id   AF-K9PLT9-F1
#
_cell.length_a   1.000
_cell.length_b   1.000
_cell.length_c   1.000
_cell.angle_alpha   90.00
_cell.angle_beta   90.00
_cell.angle_gamma   90.00
#
_symmetry.space_group_name_H-M   'P 1'
#
loop_
_entity.id
_entity.type
_entity.pdbx_description
1 polymer ?
#
loop_
_entity_poly.entity_id
_entity_poly.type
_entity_poly.pdbx_seq_one_letter_code
_entity_poly.pdbx_strand_id
1 'polypeptide(L)'
;MIDPMSGIPQPGSLKAALFPITSRYYGLDTAEFSTATGKKIVYLRRRFVPSPERFALLQEHTVTEGDRLDNITAQYLGDPEQFWRVADANGAMHPDELTQTIGRRLRITLPEGIPGMPNA
;
A
#
# COMPACT_ATOMS: atom_id res chain seq x y z
N MET A 1 -0.91 45.26 -20.83
CA MET A 1 -2.22 44.75 -20.36
C MET A 1 -1.90 43.51 -19.54
N ILE A 2 -1.82 43.69 -18.22
CA ILE A 2 -1.46 42.63 -17.26
C ILE A 2 -2.72 41.79 -17.05
N ASP A 3 -2.62 40.48 -17.29
CA ASP A 3 -3.71 39.54 -17.09
C ASP A 3 -4.13 39.55 -15.62
N PRO A 4 -5.35 40.03 -15.29
CA PRO A 4 -5.81 40.21 -13.92
C PRO A 4 -6.06 38.89 -13.17
N MET A 5 -5.86 37.73 -13.81
CA MET A 5 -6.04 36.41 -13.20
C MET A 5 -4.73 35.71 -12.80
N SER A 6 -3.58 36.40 -12.90
CA SER A 6 -2.26 35.87 -12.53
C SER A 6 -2.04 35.71 -11.00
N GLY A 7 -3.06 35.96 -10.19
CA GLY A 7 -3.01 35.99 -8.73
C GLY A 7 -3.82 34.91 -8.02
N ILE A 8 -4.32 33.88 -8.71
CA ILE A 8 -4.94 32.75 -8.00
C ILE A 8 -3.82 32.05 -7.21
N PRO A 9 -3.88 32.02 -5.87
CA PRO A 9 -2.94 31.23 -5.09
C PRO A 9 -3.09 29.77 -5.53
N GLN A 10 -2.03 29.21 -6.12
CA GLN A 10 -1.96 27.78 -6.34
C GLN A 10 -2.09 27.10 -4.98
N PRO A 11 -3.01 26.14 -4.79
CA PRO A 11 -3.09 25.41 -3.54
C PRO A 11 -1.85 24.51 -3.40
N GLY A 12 -0.81 25.10 -2.83
CA GLY A 12 0.31 24.47 -2.14
C GLY A 12 0.11 24.46 -0.61
N SER A 13 -1.13 24.63 -0.13
CA SER A 13 -1.46 24.42 1.28
C SER A 13 -1.79 22.94 1.44
N LEU A 14 -0.86 22.19 2.05
CA LEU A 14 -0.98 20.78 2.48
C LEU A 14 -2.18 20.07 1.84
N LYS A 15 -1.98 19.43 0.67
CA LYS A 15 -3.00 18.52 0.11
C LYS A 15 -3.43 17.61 1.26
N ALA A 16 -4.65 17.80 1.77
CA ALA A 16 -5.21 16.90 2.75
C ALA A 16 -5.07 15.50 2.18
N ALA A 17 -4.41 14.61 2.92
CA ALA A 17 -4.20 13.26 2.43
C ALA A 17 -5.58 12.68 2.13
N LEU A 18 -5.80 12.32 0.86
CA LEU A 18 -7.06 11.72 0.38
C LEU A 18 -7.41 10.43 1.11
N PHE A 19 -6.41 9.83 1.75
CA PHE A 19 -6.51 8.59 2.51
C PHE A 19 -5.92 8.79 3.92
N PRO A 20 -6.40 8.03 4.92
CA PRO A 20 -5.80 8.01 6.25
C PRO A 20 -4.37 7.45 6.22
N ILE A 21 -3.57 7.77 7.24
CA ILE A 21 -2.17 7.30 7.36
C ILE A 21 -2.00 5.78 7.38
N THR A 22 -3.06 5.05 7.72
CA THR A 22 -3.10 3.59 7.70
C THR A 22 -3.37 3.01 6.31
N SER A 23 -3.82 3.82 5.34
CA SER A 23 -4.17 3.33 4.02
C SER A 23 -2.94 2.96 3.19
N ARG A 24 -3.07 1.89 2.39
CA ARG A 24 -2.12 1.53 1.32
C ARG A 24 -1.79 2.69 0.38
N TYR A 25 -2.75 3.60 0.19
CA TYR A 25 -2.66 4.72 -0.76
C TYR A 25 -2.33 6.05 -0.08
N TYR A 26 -1.97 6.05 1.20
CA TYR A 26 -1.52 7.25 1.90
C TYR A 26 -0.33 7.90 1.17
N GLY A 27 -0.42 9.21 0.95
CA GLY A 27 0.62 10.00 0.27
C GLY A 27 0.67 9.84 -1.25
N LEU A 28 -0.20 9.04 -1.87
CA LEU A 28 -0.28 8.97 -3.34
C LEU A 28 -1.05 10.15 -3.93
N ASP A 29 -0.47 10.70 -4.99
CA ASP A 29 -1.13 11.70 -5.83
C ASP A 29 -2.23 11.09 -6.71
N THR A 30 -3.18 11.94 -7.09
CA THR A 30 -4.11 11.67 -8.19
C THR A 30 -3.64 12.30 -9.50
N ALA A 31 -4.12 11.75 -10.61
CA ALA A 31 -4.00 12.30 -11.95
C ALA A 31 -5.38 12.33 -12.64
N GLU A 32 -5.51 13.15 -13.68
CA GLU A 32 -6.75 13.29 -14.46
C GLU A 32 -6.53 12.76 -15.89
N PHE A 33 -7.47 11.96 -16.38
CA PHE A 33 -7.57 11.55 -17.76
C PHE A 33 -8.84 12.14 -18.39
N SER A 34 -8.67 12.92 -19.46
CA SER A 34 -9.78 13.45 -20.25
C SER A 34 -10.12 12.50 -21.39
N THR A 35 -11.34 11.97 -21.38
CA THR A 35 -11.86 11.12 -22.46
C THR A 35 -12.15 11.93 -23.73
N ALA A 36 -12.31 11.24 -24.86
CA ALA A 36 -12.68 11.87 -26.13
C ALA A 36 -14.02 12.63 -26.09
N THR A 37 -14.93 12.27 -25.17
CA THR A 37 -16.23 12.95 -24.97
C THR A 37 -16.15 14.09 -23.95
N GLY A 38 -14.95 14.47 -23.50
CA GLY A 38 -14.73 15.56 -22.53
C GLY A 38 -14.97 15.18 -21.07
N LYS A 39 -15.34 13.93 -20.76
CA LYS A 39 -15.45 13.45 -19.36
C LYS A 39 -14.06 13.36 -18.74
N LYS A 40 -13.89 13.95 -17.55
CA LYS A 40 -12.69 13.82 -16.72
C LYS A 40 -12.79 12.61 -15.80
N ILE A 41 -11.73 11.82 -15.72
CA ILE A 41 -11.60 10.66 -14.84
C ILE A 41 -10.40 10.91 -13.92
N VAL A 42 -10.65 11.02 -12.62
CA VAL A 42 -9.60 11.13 -11.60
C VAL A 42 -9.19 9.72 -11.18
N TYR A 43 -7.89 9.45 -11.14
CA TYR A 43 -7.33 8.15 -10.75
C TYR A 43 -6.07 8.31 -9.90
N LEU A 44 -5.71 7.28 -9.13
CA LEU A 44 -4.47 7.27 -8.35
C LEU A 44 -3.26 7.05 -9.26
N ARG A 45 -2.16 7.76 -8.97
CA ARG A 45 -0.88 7.46 -9.61
C ARG A 45 -0.41 6.06 -9.26
N ARG A 46 0.34 5.45 -10.18
CA ARG A 46 0.82 4.08 -10.04
C ARG A 46 1.72 3.96 -8.80
N ARG A 47 1.39 2.98 -7.96
CA ARG A 47 2.24 2.50 -6.87
C ARG A 47 2.96 1.23 -7.30
N PHE A 48 4.26 1.14 -7.02
CA PHE A 48 5.03 -0.07 -7.23
C PHE A 48 5.04 -0.90 -5.93
N VAL A 49 4.92 -2.21 -6.06
CA VAL A 49 5.12 -3.13 -4.94
C VAL A 49 6.62 -3.12 -4.60
N PRO A 50 7.00 -2.88 -3.34
CA PRO A 50 8.40 -2.89 -2.94
C PRO A 50 9.02 -4.30 -3.05
N SER A 51 10.34 -4.36 -3.17
CA SER A 51 11.08 -5.63 -3.15
C SER A 51 11.02 -6.26 -1.76
N PRO A 52 10.71 -7.57 -1.62
CA PRO A 52 10.65 -8.26 -0.32
C PRO A 52 11.93 -8.15 0.54
N GLU A 53 13.09 -7.97 -0.08
CA GLU A 53 14.40 -7.83 0.57
C GLU A 53 14.53 -6.52 1.37
N ARG A 54 13.66 -5.54 1.12
CA ARG A 54 13.61 -4.27 1.86
C ARG A 54 13.00 -4.42 3.25
N PHE A 55 12.43 -5.59 3.56
CA PHE A 55 11.73 -5.86 4.80
C PHE A 55 12.53 -6.82 5.70
N ALA A 56 12.64 -6.46 6.98
CA ALA A 56 13.21 -7.33 7.99
C ALA A 56 12.21 -8.42 8.39
N LEU A 57 12.59 -9.68 8.18
CA LEU A 57 11.78 -10.85 8.55
C LEU A 57 11.66 -10.96 10.07
N LEU A 58 10.43 -11.12 10.57
CA LEU A 58 10.17 -11.46 11.97
C LEU A 58 9.92 -12.95 12.13
N GLN A 59 9.02 -13.48 11.32
CA GLN A 59 8.65 -14.88 11.31
C GLN A 59 7.95 -15.21 9.99
N GLU A 60 7.60 -16.48 9.84
CA GLU A 60 6.82 -16.91 8.71
C GLU A 60 5.54 -17.63 9.15
N HIS A 61 4.48 -17.40 8.38
CA HIS A 61 3.21 -18.07 8.53
C HIS A 61 3.06 -19.09 7.40
N THR A 62 2.75 -20.34 7.71
CA THR A 62 2.46 -21.35 6.69
C THR A 62 0.96 -21.37 6.44
N VAL A 63 0.55 -21.09 5.20
CA VAL A 63 -0.86 -21.08 4.80
C VAL A 63 -1.48 -22.46 5.01
N THR A 64 -2.63 -22.49 5.64
CA THR A 64 -3.46 -23.66 5.91
C THR A 64 -4.83 -23.52 5.26
N GLU A 65 -5.60 -24.60 5.28
CA GLU A 65 -6.97 -24.56 4.74
C GLU A 65 -7.84 -23.57 5.53
N GLY A 66 -8.61 -22.75 4.82
CA GLY A 66 -9.50 -21.75 5.42
C GLY A 66 -8.81 -20.43 5.79
N ASP A 67 -7.50 -20.32 5.59
CA ASP A 67 -6.80 -19.07 5.84
C ASP A 67 -7.29 -17.94 4.92
N ARG A 68 -7.52 -16.79 5.54
CA ARG A 68 -7.81 -15.54 4.86
C ARG A 68 -6.77 -14.50 5.25
N LEU A 69 -6.32 -13.72 4.27
CA LEU A 69 -5.24 -12.78 4.48
C LEU A 69 -5.58 -11.71 5.53
N ASP A 70 -6.83 -11.26 5.61
CA ASP A 70 -7.32 -10.34 6.65
C ASP A 70 -7.18 -10.94 8.06
N ASN A 71 -7.54 -12.21 8.25
CA ASN A 71 -7.38 -12.91 9.54
C ASN A 71 -5.90 -13.09 9.92
N ILE A 72 -5.07 -13.53 8.98
CA ILE A 72 -3.61 -13.62 9.16
C ILE A 72 -3.07 -12.24 9.59
N THR A 73 -3.51 -11.18 8.90
CA THR A 73 -3.07 -9.81 9.21
C THR A 73 -3.54 -9.37 10.59
N ALA A 74 -4.79 -9.63 10.96
CA ALA A 74 -5.29 -9.32 12.31
C ALA A 74 -4.47 -10.06 13.38
N GLN A 75 -4.13 -11.33 13.15
CA GLN A 75 -3.32 -12.14 14.07
C GLN A 75 -1.91 -11.55 14.29
N TYR A 76 -1.23 -11.15 13.21
CA TYR A 76 0.19 -10.75 13.30
C TYR A 76 0.40 -9.24 13.46
N LEU A 77 -0.46 -8.41 12.86
CA LEU A 77 -0.33 -6.94 12.81
C LEU A 77 -1.39 -6.24 13.67
N GLY A 78 -2.38 -6.96 14.20
CA GLY A 78 -3.44 -6.41 15.06
C GLY A 78 -4.55 -5.66 14.31
N ASP A 79 -4.46 -5.52 13.00
CA ASP A 79 -5.44 -4.79 12.17
C ASP A 79 -5.62 -5.48 10.81
N PRO A 80 -6.81 -6.05 10.51
CA PRO A 80 -7.07 -6.73 9.24
C PRO A 80 -7.00 -5.79 8.02
N GLU A 81 -7.24 -4.48 8.18
CA GLU A 81 -7.16 -3.51 7.07
C GLU A 81 -5.72 -3.28 6.59
N GLN A 82 -4.73 -3.72 7.37
CA GLN A 82 -3.31 -3.61 7.06
C GLN A 82 -2.76 -4.76 6.21
N PHE A 83 -3.63 -5.57 5.60
CA PHE A 83 -3.24 -6.75 4.83
C PHE A 83 -2.28 -6.44 3.67
N TRP A 84 -2.36 -5.21 3.15
CA TRP A 84 -1.49 -4.72 2.09
C TRP A 84 -0.01 -4.72 2.49
N ARG A 85 0.30 -4.63 3.80
CA ARG A 85 1.68 -4.72 4.30
C ARG A 85 2.24 -6.13 4.15
N VAL A 86 1.42 -7.14 4.42
CA VAL A 86 1.78 -8.55 4.20
C VAL A 86 1.93 -8.82 2.69
N ALA A 87 1.05 -8.26 1.86
CA ALA A 87 1.18 -8.32 0.40
C ALA A 87 2.50 -7.72 -0.09
N ASP A 88 2.84 -6.51 0.35
CA ASP A 88 4.07 -5.83 -0.04
C ASP A 88 5.32 -6.60 0.43
N ALA A 89 5.34 -7.09 1.67
CA ALA A 89 6.44 -7.88 2.22
C ALA A 89 6.68 -9.22 1.49
N ASN A 90 5.66 -9.72 0.78
CA ASN A 90 5.72 -10.95 -0.01
C ASN A 90 5.76 -10.67 -1.53
N GLY A 91 5.90 -9.41 -1.95
CA GLY A 91 5.98 -9.05 -3.37
C GLY A 91 4.69 -9.31 -4.16
N ALA A 92 3.54 -9.43 -3.49
CA ALA A 92 2.28 -9.77 -4.12
C ALA A 92 1.59 -8.54 -4.71
N MET A 93 1.37 -8.56 -6.03
CA MET A 93 0.54 -7.57 -6.70
C MET A 93 -0.94 -7.78 -6.38
N HIS A 94 -1.37 -9.04 -6.36
CA HIS A 94 -2.71 -9.49 -6.00
C HIS A 94 -2.68 -10.18 -4.63
N PRO A 95 -3.20 -9.54 -3.57
CA PRO A 95 -3.09 -10.06 -2.21
C PRO A 95 -3.77 -11.41 -1.98
N ASP A 96 -4.84 -11.69 -2.72
CA ASP A 96 -5.59 -12.95 -2.61
C ASP A 96 -4.75 -14.18 -3.03
N GLU A 97 -3.76 -14.01 -3.90
CA GLU A 97 -2.82 -15.08 -4.29
C GLU A 97 -2.00 -15.60 -3.10
N LEU A 98 -1.88 -14.82 -2.02
CA LEU A 98 -1.09 -15.22 -0.85
C LEU A 98 -1.66 -16.44 -0.13
N THR A 99 -2.98 -16.65 -0.15
CA THR A 99 -3.61 -17.78 0.56
C THR A 99 -4.19 -18.84 -0.38
N GLN A 100 -4.01 -18.70 -1.70
CA GLN A 100 -4.52 -19.67 -2.68
C GLN A 100 -3.82 -21.04 -2.62
N THR A 101 -2.57 -21.11 -2.12
CA THR A 101 -1.80 -22.35 -2.04
C THR A 101 -1.53 -22.72 -0.59
N ILE A 102 -2.17 -23.78 -0.12
CA ILE A 102 -1.87 -24.40 1.19
C ILE A 102 -0.40 -24.83 1.20
N GLY A 103 0.28 -24.58 2.32
CA GLY A 103 1.71 -24.84 2.51
C GLY A 103 2.62 -23.71 2.05
N ARG A 104 2.10 -22.66 1.38
CA ARG A 104 2.89 -21.46 1.06
C ARG A 104 3.37 -20.81 2.35
N ARG A 105 4.64 -20.40 2.39
CA ARG A 105 5.19 -19.63 3.51
C ARG A 105 5.09 -18.13 3.21
N LEU A 106 4.38 -17.41 4.07
CA LEU A 106 4.22 -15.96 4.03
C LEU A 106 5.21 -15.32 5.00
N ARG A 107 5.99 -14.36 4.51
CA ARG A 107 6.87 -13.52 5.33
C ARG A 107 6.02 -12.56 6.14
N ILE A 108 6.16 -12.60 7.45
CA ILE A 108 5.65 -11.59 8.37
C ILE A 108 6.84 -10.74 8.80
N THR A 109 6.77 -9.44 8.57
CA THR A 109 7.93 -8.55 8.65
C THR A 109 7.65 -7.32 9.50
N LEU A 110 8.72 -6.63 9.91
CA LEU A 110 8.61 -5.25 10.35
C LEU A 110 8.16 -4.35 9.19
N PRO A 111 7.59 -3.15 9.47
CA PRO A 111 7.36 -2.15 8.45
C PRO A 111 8.64 -1.80 7.68
N GLU A 112 8.48 -1.44 6.41
CA GLU A 112 9.59 -1.02 5.56
C GLU A 112 10.39 0.12 6.22
N GLY A 113 11.73 0.01 6.19
CA GLY A 113 12.64 1.01 6.77
C GLY A 113 12.91 0.85 8.27
N ILE A 114 12.23 -0.08 8.96
CA ILE A 114 12.59 -0.45 10.33
C ILE A 114 13.62 -1.58 10.29
N PRO A 115 14.86 -1.37 10.80
CA PRO A 115 15.86 -2.42 10.84
C PRO A 115 15.41 -3.59 11.73
N GLY A 116 15.70 -4.81 11.31
CA GLY A 116 15.62 -5.97 12.19
C GLY A 116 16.70 -5.89 13.27
N MET A 117 16.45 -6.47 14.44
CA MET A 117 17.53 -6.67 15.40
C MET A 117 18.55 -7.65 14.78
N PRO A 118 19.85 -7.31 14.78
CA PRO A 118 20.88 -8.31 14.50
C PRO A 118 20.73 -9.45 15.51
N ASN A 119 20.74 -10.69 15.03
CA ASN A 119 20.63 -11.88 15.86
C ASN A 119 21.58 -11.77 17.08
N ALA A 120 21.05 -11.91 18.29
CA ALA A 120 21.81 -12.07 19.52
C ALA A 120 22.35 -13.50 19.62
#